data_AF-A0A3D5ZDD8-F1
#
_entry.id   AF-A0A3D5ZDD8-F1
#
_cell.length_a   1.000
_cell.length_b   1.000
_cell.length_c   1.000
_cell.angle_alpha   90.00
_cell.angle_beta   90.00
_cell.angle_gamma   90.00
#
_symmetry.space_group_name_H-M   'P 1'
#
loop_
_entity.id
_entity.type
_entity.pdbx_description
1 polymer ?
#
loop_
_entity_poly.entity_id
_entity_poly.type
_entity_poly.pdbx_seq_one_letter_code
_entity_poly.pdbx_strand_id
1 'polypeptide(L)'
;ARKVRYNQRFSAQGINVNFISQNGSEIHMRTYERGVEDETLSCGTGVTAVALSSVSEDGLFARKIVTNGGSLMVNFRKSGNSFRTIRLQGAAKFVFSGEVKSEK
;
A
#
# COMPACT_ATOMS: atom_id res chain seq x y z
N ALA A 1 0.93 -16.02 -2.69
CA ALA A 1 0.43 -15.06 -1.68
C ALA A 1 -0.24 -15.73 -0.46
N ARG A 2 -1.30 -16.53 -0.64
CA ARG A 2 -2.09 -17.13 0.45
C ARG A 2 -1.27 -17.85 1.55
N LYS A 3 -0.26 -18.65 1.17
CA LYS A 3 0.64 -19.33 2.13
C LYS A 3 1.41 -18.36 3.04
N VAL A 4 1.82 -17.20 2.52
CA VAL A 4 2.55 -16.17 3.29
C VAL A 4 1.58 -15.43 4.22
N ARG A 5 0.40 -15.09 3.70
CA ARG A 5 -0.67 -14.42 4.43
C ARG A 5 -1.09 -15.16 5.71
N TYR A 6 -1.29 -16.47 5.60
CA TYR A 6 -1.73 -17.34 6.70
C TYR A 6 -0.58 -18.20 7.24
N ASN A 7 0.64 -17.66 7.26
CA ASN A 7 1.75 -18.35 7.93
C ASN A 7 1.46 -18.48 9.44
N GLN A 8 2.31 -19.22 10.16
CA GLN A 8 2.11 -19.47 11.59
C GLN A 8 1.95 -18.18 12.44
N ARG A 9 2.66 -17.10 12.08
CA ARG A 9 2.62 -15.83 12.81
C ARG A 9 1.32 -15.05 12.56
N PHE A 10 0.71 -15.21 11.40
CA PHE A 10 -0.43 -14.41 10.95
C PHE A 10 -1.71 -15.24 10.73
N SER A 11 -1.74 -16.50 11.20
CA SER A 11 -2.81 -17.47 10.93
C SER A 11 -4.19 -17.00 11.40
N ALA A 12 -4.27 -16.23 12.49
CA ALA A 12 -5.54 -15.82 13.09
C ALA A 12 -6.35 -14.84 12.23
N GLN A 13 -5.70 -13.87 11.58
CA GLN A 13 -6.38 -12.78 10.86
C GLN A 13 -5.88 -12.58 9.43
N GLY A 14 -4.71 -13.12 9.09
CA GLY A 14 -4.01 -12.87 7.84
C GLY A 14 -3.42 -11.45 7.75
N ILE A 15 -2.62 -11.24 6.71
CA ILE A 15 -1.99 -9.94 6.38
C ILE A 15 -2.08 -9.64 4.88
N ASN A 16 -1.97 -8.36 4.54
CA ASN A 16 -1.70 -7.96 3.15
C ASN A 16 -0.31 -8.49 2.76
N VAL A 17 -0.17 -8.92 1.50
CA VAL A 17 1.12 -9.35 0.95
C VAL A 17 1.43 -8.48 -0.27
N ASN A 18 2.51 -7.70 -0.20
CA ASN A 18 2.96 -6.84 -1.28
C ASN A 18 4.16 -7.50 -1.99
N PHE A 19 4.05 -7.70 -3.29
CA PHE A 19 5.16 -8.12 -4.15
C PHE A 19 5.74 -6.89 -4.81
N ILE A 20 7.06 -6.71 -4.69
CA ILE A 20 7.74 -5.53 -5.22
C ILE A 20 8.83 -5.89 -6.21
N SER A 21 9.02 -5.03 -7.21
CA SER A 21 10.16 -5.06 -8.12
C SER A 21 10.69 -3.63 -8.25
N GLN A 22 11.98 -3.44 -8.03
CA GLN A 22 12.60 -2.13 -8.11
C GLN A 22 13.42 -2.00 -9.39
N ASN A 23 13.20 -0.91 -10.13
CA ASN A 23 13.99 -0.54 -11.31
C ASN A 23 14.49 0.89 -11.12
N GLY A 24 15.75 1.04 -10.74
CA GLY A 24 16.32 2.34 -10.36
C GLY A 24 15.58 2.94 -9.15
N SER A 25 14.98 4.11 -9.35
CA SER A 25 14.22 4.83 -8.31
C SER A 25 12.73 4.48 -8.28
N GLU A 26 12.23 3.74 -9.27
CA GLU A 26 10.82 3.34 -9.34
C GLU A 26 10.61 1.95 -8.72
N ILE A 27 9.54 1.83 -7.91
CA ILE A 27 9.15 0.57 -7.30
C ILE A 27 7.78 0.19 -7.88
N HIS A 28 7.72 -0.95 -8.56
CA HIS A 28 6.49 -1.57 -9.00
C HIS A 28 5.95 -2.48 -7.90
N MET A 29 4.64 -2.47 -7.67
CA MET A 29 4.01 -3.23 -6.60
C MET A 29 2.69 -3.89 -7.05
N ARG A 30 2.47 -5.12 -6.59
CA ARG A 30 1.17 -5.81 -6.58
C ARG A 30 0.79 -6.19 -5.16
N THR A 31 -0.49 -6.10 -4.81
CA THR A 31 -0.99 -6.41 -3.46
C THR A 31 -2.01 -7.52 -3.52
N TYR A 32 -1.80 -8.57 -2.71
CA TYR A 32 -2.84 -9.51 -2.32
C TYR A 32 -3.46 -9.03 -0.99
N GLU A 33 -4.75 -8.70 -1.00
CA GLU A 33 -5.37 -7.88 0.04
C GLU A 33 -6.27 -8.66 1.01
N ARG A 34 -6.14 -8.36 2.29
CA ARG A 34 -7.00 -8.87 3.35
C ARG A 34 -8.44 -8.42 3.17
N GLY A 35 -9.37 -9.37 3.20
CA GLY A 35 -10.81 -9.09 3.11
C GLY A 35 -11.34 -9.09 1.67
N VAL A 36 -10.46 -8.98 0.68
CA VAL A 36 -10.75 -9.28 -0.73
C VAL A 36 -10.33 -10.71 -1.06
N GLU A 37 -9.22 -11.16 -0.47
CA GLU A 37 -8.63 -12.48 -0.71
C GLU A 37 -8.22 -12.73 -2.18
N ASP A 38 -7.88 -11.65 -2.87
CA ASP A 38 -7.36 -11.64 -4.23
C ASP A 38 -6.43 -10.42 -4.44
N GLU A 39 -5.88 -10.29 -5.63
CA GLU A 39 -5.15 -9.12 -6.05
C GLU A 39 -6.06 -7.93 -6.35
N THR A 40 -5.77 -6.80 -5.73
CA THR A 40 -6.44 -5.52 -5.99
C THR A 40 -5.60 -4.67 -6.92
N LEU A 41 -6.24 -3.77 -7.68
CA LEU A 41 -5.53 -2.87 -8.60
C LEU A 41 -4.54 -1.96 -7.85
N SER A 42 -4.91 -1.52 -6.65
CA SER A 42 -4.07 -0.69 -5.80
C SER A 42 -4.54 -0.77 -4.35
N CYS A 43 -3.60 -0.63 -3.40
CA CYS A 43 -3.88 -0.58 -1.97
C CYS A 43 -3.04 0.52 -1.32
N GLY A 44 -3.67 1.62 -0.90
CA GLY A 44 -2.97 2.80 -0.39
C GLY A 44 -2.13 2.54 0.87
N THR A 45 -2.61 1.68 1.76
CA THR A 45 -1.85 1.27 2.96
C THR A 45 -0.67 0.37 2.58
N GLY A 46 -0.83 -0.53 1.60
CA GLY A 46 0.24 -1.36 1.07
C GLY A 46 1.36 -0.54 0.42
N VAL A 47 0.98 0.43 -0.41
CA VAL A 47 1.88 1.42 -1.03
C VAL A 47 2.67 2.18 0.02
N THR A 48 2.00 2.65 1.07
CA THR A 48 2.64 3.36 2.18
C THR A 48 3.65 2.46 2.89
N ALA A 49 3.28 1.21 3.21
CA ALA A 49 4.19 0.26 3.85
C ALA A 49 5.45 0.00 3.01
N VAL A 50 5.30 -0.20 1.70
CA VAL A 50 6.43 -0.40 0.78
C VAL A 50 7.33 0.84 0.76
N ALA A 51 6.76 2.05 0.62
CA ALA A 51 7.53 3.28 0.62
C ALA A 51 8.36 3.46 1.91
N LEU A 52 7.76 3.24 3.09
CA LEU A 52 8.48 3.36 4.37
C LEU A 52 9.57 2.28 4.52
N SER A 53 9.29 1.05 4.06
CA SER A 53 10.27 -0.05 4.10
C SER A 53 11.44 0.12 3.13
N SER A 54 11.31 1.00 2.13
CA SER A 54 12.34 1.23 1.10
C SER A 54 13.51 2.10 1.56
N VAL A 55 13.50 2.59 2.81
CA VAL A 55 14.54 3.49 3.32
C VAL A 55 15.04 3.07 4.71
N SER A 56 16.36 3.10 4.87
CA SER A 56 17.06 2.80 6.13
C SER A 56 17.59 4.06 6.82
N GLU A 57 17.89 5.12 6.06
CA GLU A 57 18.53 6.34 6.56
C GLU A 57 17.52 7.39 7.06
N ASP A 58 17.98 8.25 7.96
CA ASP A 58 17.20 9.38 8.43
C ASP A 58 17.12 10.48 7.37
N GLY A 59 15.96 11.14 7.26
CA GLY A 59 15.79 12.18 6.27
C GLY A 59 14.35 12.40 5.82
N LEU A 60 14.22 13.23 4.77
CA LEU A 60 12.97 13.50 4.07
C LEU A 60 12.97 12.72 2.76
N PHE A 61 11.90 11.97 2.52
CA PHE A 61 11.79 11.10 1.36
C PHE A 61 10.48 11.33 0.62
N ALA A 62 10.57 11.21 -0.71
CA ALA A 62 9.45 11.07 -1.61
C ALA A 62 9.66 9.78 -2.41
N ARG A 63 8.70 8.87 -2.35
CA ARG A 63 8.75 7.57 -3.05
C ARG A 63 7.55 7.42 -3.95
N LYS A 64 7.82 7.24 -5.26
CA LYS A 64 6.82 6.90 -6.26
C LYS A 64 6.71 5.38 -6.34
N ILE A 65 5.50 4.87 -6.10
CA ILE A 65 5.17 3.45 -6.22
C ILE A 65 4.16 3.28 -7.37
N VAL A 66 4.48 2.39 -8.30
CA VAL A 66 3.65 2.08 -9.47
C VAL A 66 2.82 0.84 -9.16
N THR A 67 1.50 0.97 -9.23
CA THR A 67 0.54 -0.14 -9.07
C THR A 67 -0.26 -0.34 -10.36
N ASN A 68 -1.00 -1.44 -10.47
CA ASN A 68 -1.86 -1.69 -11.63
C ASN A 68 -2.99 -0.65 -11.75
N GLY A 69 -3.44 -0.08 -10.63
CA GLY A 69 -4.45 0.97 -10.56
C GLY A 69 -3.91 2.39 -10.76
N GLY A 70 -2.60 2.54 -10.99
CA GLY A 70 -1.95 3.84 -11.18
C GLY A 70 -0.75 4.07 -10.27
N SER A 71 -0.09 5.21 -10.47
CA SER A 71 1.06 5.62 -9.65
C SER A 71 0.63 6.43 -8.44
N LEU A 72 1.28 6.17 -7.31
CA LEU A 72 1.06 6.85 -6.04
C LEU A 72 2.37 7.41 -5.52
N MET A 73 2.31 8.57 -4.87
CA MET A 73 3.45 9.22 -4.24
C MET A 73 3.29 9.20 -2.72
N VAL A 74 4.34 8.79 -2.01
CA VAL A 74 4.38 8.82 -0.54
C VAL A 74 5.50 9.74 -0.10
N ASN A 75 5.14 10.80 0.62
CA ASN A 75 6.07 11.73 1.24
C ASN A 75 6.12 11.46 2.74
N PHE A 76 7.32 11.42 3.33
CA PHE A 76 7.47 11.15 4.76
C PHE A 76 8.85 11.59 5.29
N ARG A 77 8.95 11.69 6.62
CA ARG A 77 10.21 11.89 7.35
C ARG A 77 10.56 10.66 8.16
N LYS A 78 11.80 10.18 8.07
CA LYS A 78 12.34 9.13 8.94
C LYS A 78 13.31 9.73 9.96
N SER A 79 13.20 9.28 11.20
CA SER A 79 14.16 9.57 12.27
C SER A 79 14.27 8.35 13.20
N GLY A 80 15.43 7.70 13.19
CA GLY A 80 15.66 6.40 13.78
C GLY A 80 14.60 5.38 13.34
N ASN A 81 13.92 4.77 14.32
CA ASN A 81 12.85 3.79 14.08
C ASN A 81 11.46 4.39 13.87
N SER A 82 11.35 5.73 13.83
CA SER A 82 10.07 6.42 13.69
C SER A 82 9.90 7.05 12.31
N PHE A 83 8.66 7.02 11.83
CA PHE A 83 8.22 7.74 10.64
C PHE A 83 7.20 8.81 11.02
N ARG A 84 7.32 10.00 10.43
CA ARG A 84 6.42 11.13 10.69
C ARG A 84 6.01 11.80 9.38
N THR A 85 4.92 12.57 9.45
CA THR A 85 4.44 13.40 8.32
C THR A 85 4.18 12.56 7.05
N ILE A 86 3.62 11.37 7.23
CA ILE A 86 3.35 10.44 6.12
C ILE A 86 2.15 10.97 5.34
N ARG A 87 2.35 11.24 4.05
CA ARG A 87 1.30 11.71 3.13
C ARG A 87 1.30 10.84 1.87
N LEU A 88 0.18 10.17 1.64
CA LEU A 88 -0.10 9.44 0.41
C LEU A 88 -0.86 10.36 -0.56
N GLN A 89 -0.42 10.41 -1.81
CA GLN A 89 -1.03 11.21 -2.87
C GLN A 89 -1.27 10.36 -4.12
N GLY A 90 -2.43 10.56 -4.74
CA GLY A 90 -2.88 9.83 -5.91
C GLY A 90 -4.05 10.51 -6.60
N ALA A 91 -4.33 10.12 -7.84
CA ALA A 91 -5.52 10.56 -8.55
C ALA A 91 -6.78 9.96 -7.91
N ALA A 92 -7.84 10.75 -7.87
CA ALA A 92 -9.18 10.31 -7.53
C ALA A 92 -10.14 10.82 -8.60
N LYS A 93 -11.07 9.97 -9.05
CA LYS A 93 -12.08 10.33 -10.05
C LYS A 93 -13.46 10.03 -9.49
N PHE A 94 -14.32 11.04 -9.48
CA PHE A 94 -15.73 10.83 -9.22
C PHE A 94 -16.36 10.03 -10.36
N VAL A 95 -17.04 8.93 -10.04
CA VAL A 95 -17.64 8.04 -11.04
C VAL A 95 -19.15 8.25 -11.12
N PHE A 96 -19.84 8.21 -9.99
CA PHE A 96 -21.28 8.43 -9.89
C PHE A 96 -21.68 8.81 -8.46
N SER A 97 -22.91 9.31 -8.30
CA SER A 97 -23.60 9.44 -7.01
C SER A 97 -24.97 8.75 -7.07
N GLY A 98 -25.48 8.30 -5.93
CA GLY A 98 -26.78 7.65 -5.82
C GLY A 98 -27.19 7.46 -4.36
N GLU A 99 -28.42 6.98 -4.14
CA GLU A 99 -29.00 6.70 -2.82
C GLU A 99 -29.31 5.21 -2.70
N VAL A 100 -29.03 4.62 -1.53
CA VAL A 100 -29.33 3.21 -1.22
C VAL A 100 -30.27 3.17 -0.01
N LYS A 101 -31.42 2.52 -0.14
CA LYS A 101 -32.32 2.30 1.01
C LYS A 101 -31.74 1.18 1.88
N SER A 102 -31.62 1.41 3.18
CA SER A 102 -31.29 0.32 4.10
C SER A 102 -32.52 -0.57 4.27
N GLU A 103 -32.40 -1.85 3.96
CA GLU A 103 -33.39 -2.83 4.38
C GLU A 103 -33.18 -3.09 5.88
N LYS A 104 -34.24 -2.86 6.67
CA LYS A 104 -34.37 -3.36 8.04
C LYS A 104 -35.19 -4.64 8.01
#